data_AF-A0A183F6E6-F1
#
_entry.id   AF-A0A183F6E6-F1
#
_cell.length_a   1.000
_cell.length_b   1.000
_cell.length_c   1.000
_cell.angle_alpha   90.00
_cell.angle_beta   90.00
_cell.angle_gamma   90.00
#
_symmetry.space_group_name_H-M   'P 1'
#
loop_
_entity.id
_entity.type
_entity.pdbx_description
1 polymer ?
#
loop_
_entity_poly.entity_id
_entity_poly.type
_entity_poly.pdbx_seq_one_letter_code
_entity_poly.pdbx_strand_id
1 'polypeptide(L)'
;MDLERLYTFITTFLCFNVCATVGSMVANFVQWPRPQFLWIPVLLRGLLIPFFMFCNYRPFDRTLPVLFKSEYIFLLGGIVMALTSGYFSSLAMMYAPRVVPERHAKIAGMTAALCLILGIFSGVSFTLVVAYLTTYS
;
A
#
# COMPACT_ATOMS: atom_id res chain seq x y z
N MET A 1 19.84 -22.10 4.42
CA MET A 1 18.96 -21.10 5.05
C MET A 1 18.84 -19.81 4.23
N ASP A 2 19.81 -19.44 3.40
CA ASP A 2 19.73 -18.21 2.58
C ASP A 2 18.83 -18.33 1.33
N LEU A 3 18.81 -19.51 0.68
CA LEU A 3 18.02 -19.73 -0.54
C LEU A 3 16.51 -19.68 -0.27
N GLU A 4 16.04 -20.27 0.83
CA GLU A 4 14.62 -20.26 1.20
C GLU A 4 14.12 -18.84 1.53
N ARG A 5 14.96 -18.03 2.20
CA ARG A 5 14.64 -16.62 2.46
C ARG A 5 14.60 -15.84 1.15
N LEU A 6 15.59 -16.01 0.28
CA LEU A 6 15.63 -15.35 -1.02
C LEU A 6 14.39 -15.72 -1.87
N TYR A 7 14.03 -17.01 -1.90
CA TYR A 7 12.83 -17.48 -2.61
C TYR A 7 11.55 -16.87 -2.05
N THR A 8 11.44 -16.80 -0.71
CA THR A 8 10.28 -16.19 -0.04
C THR A 8 10.18 -14.69 -0.32
N PHE A 9 11.30 -13.96 -0.26
CA PHE A 9 11.34 -12.53 -0.58
C PHE A 9 10.98 -12.27 -2.05
N ILE A 10 11.58 -13.01 -2.98
CA ILE A 10 11.30 -12.86 -4.42
C ILE A 10 9.83 -13.17 -4.70
N THR A 11 9.31 -14.29 -4.18
CA THR A 11 7.91 -14.70 -4.41
C THR A 11 6.93 -13.68 -3.83
N THR A 12 7.19 -13.16 -2.64
CA THR A 12 6.34 -12.15 -2.00
C THR A 12 6.38 -10.83 -2.75
N PHE A 13 7.58 -10.37 -3.15
CA PHE A 13 7.74 -9.12 -3.90
C PHE A 13 7.10 -9.21 -5.29
N LEU A 14 7.30 -10.34 -5.98
CA LEU A 14 6.72 -10.59 -7.30
C LEU A 14 5.20 -10.67 -7.20
N CYS A 15 4.66 -11.43 -6.24
CA CYS A 15 3.22 -11.54 -6.00
C CYS A 15 2.60 -10.16 -5.72
N PHE A 16 3.25 -9.35 -4.88
CA PHE A 16 2.79 -7.99 -4.58
C PHE A 16 2.76 -7.10 -5.82
N ASN A 17 3.85 -7.10 -6.62
CA ASN A 17 3.93 -6.28 -7.83
C ASN A 17 2.94 -6.74 -8.92
N VAL A 18 2.76 -8.05 -9.09
CA VAL A 18 1.76 -8.62 -10.01
C VAL A 18 0.36 -8.22 -9.58
N CYS A 19 0.01 -8.39 -8.30
CA CYS A 19 -1.28 -7.98 -7.75
C CYS A 19 -1.51 -6.47 -7.92
N ALA A 20 -0.50 -5.64 -7.63
CA ALA A 20 -0.61 -4.20 -7.84
C ALA A 20 -0.84 -3.84 -9.33
N THR A 21 -0.13 -4.50 -10.25
CA THR A 21 -0.29 -4.30 -11.69
C THR A 21 -1.70 -4.70 -12.15
N VAL A 22 -2.19 -5.85 -11.69
CA VAL A 22 -3.57 -6.30 -11.95
C VAL A 22 -4.57 -5.27 -11.42
N GLY A 23 -4.36 -4.75 -10.20
CA GLY A 23 -5.18 -3.69 -9.63
C GLY A 23 -5.20 -2.41 -10.50
N SER A 24 -4.04 -1.98 -11.00
CA SER A 24 -3.95 -0.84 -11.93
C SER A 24 -4.62 -1.08 -13.28
N MET A 25 -4.54 -2.30 -13.82
CA MET A 25 -5.22 -2.69 -15.06
C MET A 25 -6.74 -2.69 -14.89
N VAL A 26 -7.23 -3.23 -13.76
CA VAL A 26 -8.66 -3.19 -13.41
C VAL A 26 -9.15 -1.74 -13.26
N ALA A 27 -8.32 -0.82 -12.75
CA ALA A 27 -8.63 0.61 -12.67
C ALA A 27 -8.78 1.29 -14.04
N ASN A 28 -8.07 0.81 -15.05
CA ASN A 28 -8.22 1.29 -16.42
C ASN A 28 -9.53 0.81 -17.07
N PHE A 29 -9.92 -0.44 -16.82
CA PHE A 29 -11.13 -1.05 -17.40
C PHE A 29 -12.42 -0.62 -16.69
N VAL A 30 -12.40 -0.55 -15.35
CA VAL A 30 -13.55 -0.23 -14.51
C VAL A 30 -13.25 1.05 -13.74
N GLN A 31 -13.71 2.19 -14.25
CA GLN A 31 -13.56 3.51 -13.62
C GLN A 31 -14.68 3.77 -12.58
N TRP A 32 -14.78 2.89 -11.59
CA TRP A 32 -15.81 2.93 -10.55
C TRP A 32 -15.14 2.86 -9.17
N PRO A 33 -14.92 3.99 -8.48
CA PRO A 33 -15.98 4.94 -8.09
C PRO A 33 -15.69 6.41 -8.48
N ARG A 34 -16.69 7.28 -8.28
CA ARG A 34 -16.56 8.75 -8.44
C ARG A 34 -15.44 9.32 -7.55
N PRO A 35 -14.76 10.42 -7.95
CA PRO A 35 -13.64 11.03 -7.22
C PRO A 35 -13.96 11.40 -5.75
N GLN A 36 -15.24 11.50 -5.41
CA GLN A 36 -15.78 11.80 -4.08
C GLN A 36 -15.58 10.65 -3.08
N PHE A 37 -15.58 9.39 -3.54
CA PHE A 37 -15.45 8.19 -2.69
C PHE A 37 -14.00 7.71 -2.55
N LEU A 38 -13.03 8.40 -3.20
CA LEU A 38 -11.63 8.01 -3.22
C LEU A 38 -10.95 8.17 -1.85
N TRP A 39 -11.48 9.03 -0.97
CA TRP A 39 -10.95 9.24 0.38
C TRP A 39 -11.27 8.08 1.35
N ILE A 40 -12.42 7.42 1.18
CA ILE A 40 -12.86 6.30 2.04
C ILE A 40 -11.85 5.14 2.05
N PRO A 41 -11.37 4.62 0.91
CA PRO A 41 -10.36 3.55 0.88
C PRO A 41 -8.97 4.02 1.31
N VAL A 42 -8.63 5.31 1.17
CA VAL A 42 -7.39 5.90 1.70
C VAL A 42 -7.42 5.95 3.23
N LEU A 43 -8.56 6.30 3.82
CA LEU A 43 -8.79 6.23 5.27
C LEU A 43 -8.82 4.79 5.79
N LEU A 44 -9.47 3.87 5.05
CA LEU A 44 -9.49 2.44 5.38
C LEU A 44 -8.07 1.84 5.34
N ARG A 45 -7.20 2.36 4.46
CA ARG A 45 -5.77 2.01 4.43
C ARG A 45 -4.99 2.49 5.65
N GLY A 46 -5.27 3.69 6.13
CA GLY A 46 -4.73 4.18 7.40
C GLY A 46 -5.09 3.26 8.57
N LEU A 47 -6.32 2.72 8.58
CA LEU A 47 -6.80 1.75 9.57
C LEU A 47 -6.21 0.33 9.40
N LEU A 48 -5.77 -0.04 8.19
CA LEU A 48 -5.07 -1.31 7.94
C LEU A 48 -3.65 -1.31 8.53
N ILE A 49 -3.01 -0.16 8.75
CA ILE A 49 -1.66 -0.07 9.35
C ILE A 49 -1.62 -0.57 10.81
N PRO A 50 -2.48 -0.10 11.74
CA PRO A 50 -2.56 -0.67 13.09
C PRO A 50 -3.06 -2.11 13.07
N PHE A 51 -3.92 -2.49 12.11
CA PHE A 51 -4.36 -3.88 11.95
C PHE A 51 -3.22 -4.83 11.54
N PHE A 52 -2.34 -4.40 10.63
CA PHE A 52 -1.11 -5.11 10.27
C PHE A 52 -0.09 -5.13 11.41
N MET A 53 -0.05 -4.10 12.24
CA MET A 53 0.79 -4.04 13.44
C MET A 53 0.33 -5.02 14.54
N PHE A 54 -0.95 -5.36 14.58
CA PHE A 54 -1.51 -6.43 15.42
C PHE A 54 -1.43 -7.84 14.77
N CYS A 55 -1.12 -7.93 13.47
CA CYS A 55 -0.92 -9.20 12.77
C CYS A 55 0.55 -9.61 12.75
N ASN A 56 0.78 -10.90 12.96
CA ASN A 56 2.07 -11.53 13.28
C ASN A 56 3.18 -11.30 12.23
N TYR A 57 3.95 -10.20 12.34
CA TYR A 57 5.04 -9.89 11.40
C TYR A 57 6.40 -10.50 11.79
N ARG A 58 6.63 -10.88 13.06
CA ARG A 58 7.93 -11.43 13.54
C ARG A 58 7.76 -12.34 14.78
N PRO A 59 8.10 -13.64 14.69
CA PRO A 59 8.05 -14.56 15.83
C PRO A 59 9.27 -14.51 16.77
N PHE A 60 10.34 -13.76 16.47
CA PHE A 60 11.62 -13.88 17.20
C PHE A 60 11.97 -12.73 18.17
N ASP A 61 11.37 -11.54 18.07
CA ASP A 61 11.73 -10.40 18.94
C ASP A 61 10.55 -9.46 19.23
N ARG A 62 9.46 -9.92 19.88
CA ARG A 62 8.53 -8.99 20.60
C ARG A 62 7.49 -9.57 21.56
N THR A 63 7.08 -8.69 22.47
CA THR A 63 6.31 -8.84 23.73
C THR A 63 4.83 -8.40 23.65
N LEU A 64 4.15 -8.51 22.50
CA LEU A 64 2.71 -8.25 22.38
C LEU A 64 1.94 -9.51 21.92
N PRO A 65 0.78 -9.83 22.54
CA PRO A 65 0.10 -11.12 22.34
C PRO A 65 -0.53 -11.22 20.95
N VAL A 66 -0.14 -12.27 20.22
CA VAL A 66 -0.58 -12.58 18.85
C VAL A 66 -1.97 -13.18 18.88
N LEU A 67 -2.99 -12.47 18.37
CA LEU A 67 -4.37 -12.95 18.35
C LEU A 67 -4.70 -13.84 17.13
N PHE A 68 -3.92 -13.81 16.05
CA PHE A 68 -4.14 -14.67 14.86
C PHE A 68 -2.83 -15.22 14.28
N LYS A 69 -2.66 -16.55 14.37
CA LYS A 69 -1.46 -17.32 13.98
C LYS A 69 -1.44 -17.72 12.48
N SER A 70 -2.40 -17.26 11.67
CA SER A 70 -2.59 -17.74 10.29
C SER A 70 -1.81 -16.90 9.28
N GLU A 71 -0.72 -17.46 8.76
CA GLU A 71 0.09 -16.94 7.63
C GLU A 71 -0.76 -16.56 6.40
N TYR A 72 -1.87 -17.26 6.18
CA TYR A 72 -2.79 -17.03 5.06
C TYR A 72 -3.54 -15.70 5.18
N ILE A 73 -3.91 -15.27 6.40
CA ILE A 73 -4.64 -14.01 6.60
C ILE A 73 -3.72 -12.81 6.31
N PHE A 74 -2.45 -12.91 6.70
CA PHE A 74 -1.44 -11.91 6.40
C PHE A 74 -1.18 -11.83 4.88
N LEU A 75 -1.05 -12.98 4.22
CA LEU A 75 -0.87 -13.04 2.77
C LEU A 75 -2.08 -12.46 2.02
N LEU A 76 -3.30 -12.84 2.41
CA LEU A 76 -4.55 -12.38 1.79
C LEU A 76 -4.77 -10.87 2.02
N GLY A 77 -4.47 -10.39 3.23
CA GLY A 77 -4.43 -8.95 3.54
C GLY A 77 -3.41 -8.19 2.69
N GLY A 78 -2.22 -8.77 2.47
CA GLY A 78 -1.18 -8.18 1.62
C GLY A 78 -1.59 -8.10 0.15
N ILE A 79 -2.24 -9.14 -0.37
CA ILE A 79 -2.78 -9.19 -1.74
C ILE A 79 -3.89 -8.14 -1.92
N VAL A 80 -4.84 -8.06 -1.00
CA VAL A 80 -5.92 -7.06 -1.03
C VAL A 80 -5.35 -5.64 -0.93
N MET A 81 -4.35 -5.44 -0.06
CA MET A 81 -3.66 -4.16 0.06
C MET A 81 -2.91 -3.78 -1.22
N ALA A 82 -2.25 -4.73 -1.89
CA ALA A 82 -1.54 -4.51 -3.15
C ALA A 82 -2.50 -4.14 -4.28
N LEU A 83 -3.59 -4.91 -4.43
CA LEU A 83 -4.63 -4.68 -5.44
C LEU A 83 -5.26 -3.31 -5.28
N THR A 84 -5.67 -2.96 -4.05
CA THR A 84 -6.24 -1.64 -3.75
C THR A 84 -5.21 -0.53 -3.97
N SER A 85 -3.92 -0.75 -3.69
CA SER A 85 -2.84 0.22 -3.98
C SER A 85 -2.78 0.59 -5.43
N GLY A 86 -2.65 -0.44 -6.28
CA GLY A 86 -2.52 -0.25 -7.72
C GLY A 86 -3.76 0.41 -8.29
N TYR A 87 -4.94 -0.04 -7.84
CA TYR A 87 -6.22 0.51 -8.28
C TYR A 87 -6.37 2.00 -7.95
N PHE A 88 -6.23 2.40 -6.68
CA PHE A 88 -6.44 3.79 -6.28
C PHE A 88 -5.34 4.73 -6.75
N SER A 89 -4.09 4.27 -6.80
CA SER A 89 -2.96 5.08 -7.31
C SER A 89 -3.19 5.46 -8.78
N SER A 90 -3.55 4.49 -9.61
CA SER A 90 -3.85 4.73 -11.03
C SER A 90 -5.10 5.61 -11.21
N LEU A 91 -6.15 5.39 -10.41
CA LEU A 91 -7.37 6.18 -10.48
C LEU A 91 -7.15 7.65 -10.05
N ALA A 92 -6.36 7.88 -8.99
CA ALA A 92 -6.01 9.22 -8.52
C ALA A 92 -5.20 10.00 -9.57
N MET A 93 -4.21 9.35 -10.20
CA MET A 93 -3.44 9.97 -11.28
C MET A 93 -4.29 10.27 -12.52
N MET A 94 -5.31 9.44 -12.81
CA MET A 94 -6.21 9.67 -13.93
C MET A 94 -7.24 10.78 -13.65
N TYR A 95 -7.68 10.93 -12.40
CA TYR A 95 -8.61 12.00 -12.01
C TYR A 95 -7.92 13.34 -11.81
N ALA A 96 -6.70 13.40 -11.26
CA ALA A 96 -5.97 14.65 -10.99
C ALA A 96 -5.97 15.68 -12.15
N PRO A 97 -5.66 15.31 -13.40
CA PRO A 97 -5.71 16.25 -14.52
C PRO A 97 -7.13 16.54 -15.04
N ARG A 98 -8.13 15.71 -14.72
CA ARG A 98 -9.53 15.86 -15.18
C ARG A 98 -10.36 16.83 -14.33
N VAL A 99 -9.93 17.12 -13.09
CA VAL A 99 -10.65 18.06 -12.21
C VAL A 99 -10.29 19.52 -12.50
N VAL A 100 -9.26 19.76 -13.32
CA VAL A 100 -8.77 21.10 -13.66
C VAL A 100 -8.99 21.42 -15.15
N PRO A 101 -9.07 22.70 -15.54
CA PRO A 101 -9.11 23.10 -16.95
C PRO A 101 -7.88 22.58 -17.71
N GLU A 102 -8.02 22.26 -19.01
CA GLU A 102 -6.95 21.65 -19.82
C GLU A 102 -5.62 22.41 -19.78
N ARG A 103 -5.68 23.74 -19.66
CA ARG A 103 -4.50 24.62 -19.50
C ARG A 103 -3.63 24.27 -18.28
N HIS A 104 -4.24 23.74 -17.23
CA HIS A 104 -3.58 23.38 -15.96
C HIS A 104 -3.46 21.87 -15.75
N ALA A 105 -4.02 21.04 -16.64
CA ALA A 105 -4.01 19.58 -16.52
C ALA A 105 -2.60 19.00 -16.34
N LYS A 106 -1.62 19.52 -17.08
CA LYS A 106 -0.21 19.10 -16.97
C LYS A 106 0.37 19.38 -15.58
N ILE A 107 0.11 20.56 -15.03
CA ILE A 107 0.61 20.97 -13.72
C ILE A 107 -0.06 20.14 -12.62
N ALA A 108 -1.38 19.95 -12.70
CA ALA A 108 -2.11 19.12 -11.74
C ALA A 108 -1.65 17.67 -11.71
N GLY A 109 -1.38 17.07 -12.88
CA GLY A 109 -0.80 15.72 -12.97
C GLY A 109 0.59 15.64 -12.33
N MET A 110 1.45 16.64 -12.56
CA MET A 110 2.78 16.71 -11.93
C MET A 110 2.69 16.88 -10.42
N THR A 111 1.81 17.75 -9.92
CA THR A 111 1.58 17.94 -8.48
C THR A 111 1.05 16.67 -7.82
N ALA A 112 0.13 15.95 -8.45
CA ALA A 112 -0.37 14.68 -7.93
C ALA A 112 0.75 13.62 -7.81
N ALA A 113 1.64 13.54 -8.81
CA ALA A 113 2.80 12.66 -8.75
C ALA A 113 3.78 13.04 -7.61
N LEU A 114 4.03 14.34 -7.41
CA LEU A 114 4.84 14.83 -6.30
C LEU A 114 4.24 14.45 -4.94
N CYS A 115 2.94 14.68 -4.74
CA CYS A 115 2.25 14.28 -3.51
C CYS A 115 2.34 12.77 -3.26
N LEU A 116 2.25 11.95 -4.31
CA LEU A 116 2.40 10.50 -4.20
C LEU A 116 3.80 10.10 -3.73
N ILE A 117 4.85 10.68 -4.31
CA ILE A 117 6.25 10.40 -3.91
C ILE A 117 6.51 10.86 -2.47
N LEU A 118 6.03 12.04 -2.09
CA LEU A 118 6.14 12.54 -0.71
C LEU A 118 5.43 11.63 0.29
N GLY A 119 4.26 11.08 -0.08
CA GLY A 119 3.56 10.08 0.71
C GLY A 119 4.37 8.80 0.91
N ILE A 120 5.01 8.29 -0.14
CA ILE A 120 5.89 7.11 -0.06
C ILE A 120 7.09 7.40 0.85
N PHE A 121 7.75 8.54 0.66
CA PHE A 121 8.92 8.92 1.44
C PHE A 121 8.60 9.04 2.94
N SER A 122 7.54 9.78 3.27
CA SER A 122 7.09 9.92 4.66
C SER A 122 6.68 8.58 5.30
N GLY A 123 6.03 7.69 4.54
CA GLY A 123 5.68 6.35 5.01
C GLY A 123 6.89 5.45 5.30
N VAL A 124 7.92 5.50 4.46
CA VAL A 124 9.18 4.78 4.70
C VAL A 124 9.90 5.32 5.93
N SER A 125 9.99 6.65 6.07
CA SER A 125 10.57 7.28 7.27
C SER A 125 9.82 6.89 8.53
N PHE A 126 8.49 6.87 8.51
CA PHE A 126 7.67 6.43 9.66
C PHE A 126 7.94 4.97 10.03
N THR A 127 8.06 4.09 9.05
CA THR A 127 8.38 2.67 9.28
C THR A 127 9.74 2.50 9.96
N LEU A 128 10.74 3.29 9.57
CA LEU A 128 12.06 3.28 10.21
C LEU A 128 11.98 3.75 11.68
N VAL A 129 11.19 4.79 11.97
CA VAL A 129 10.97 5.26 13.34
C VAL A 129 10.27 4.20 14.20
N VAL A 130 9.23 3.54 13.65
CA VAL A 130 8.54 2.44 14.35
C VAL A 130 9.50 1.28 14.60
N ALA A 131 10.32 0.88 13.61
CA ALA A 131 11.32 -0.16 13.78
C ALA A 131 12.38 0.21 14.83
N TYR A 132 12.81 1.47 14.88
CA TYR A 132 13.73 1.96 15.90
C TYR A 132 13.11 1.89 17.30
N LEU A 133 11.87 2.37 17.48
CA LEU A 133 11.12 2.26 18.75
C LEU A 133 10.88 0.80 19.18
N THR A 134 10.91 -0.13 18.23
CA THR A 134 10.71 -1.55 18.46
C THR A 134 11.92 -2.26 19.02
N THR A 135 13.09 -1.94 18.50
CA THR A 135 14.34 -2.63 18.84
C THR A 135 14.99 -2.07 20.12
N TYR A 136 14.61 -0.87 20.55
CA TYR A 136 15.15 -0.21 21.74
C TYR A 136 14.26 -0.31 23.01
N SER A 137 13.21 -1.14 23.00
CA SER A 137 12.30 -1.34 24.15
C SER A 137 12.38 -2.73 24.74
#